data_AF-W6LH87-F1
#
_entry.id   AF-W6LH87-F1
#
_cell.length_a   1.000
_cell.length_b   1.000
_cell.length_c   1.000
_cell.angle_alpha   90.00
_cell.angle_beta   90.00
_cell.angle_gamma   90.00
#
_symmetry.space_group_name_H-M   'P 1'
#
loop_
_entity.id
_entity.type
_entity.pdbx_description
1 polymer ?
#
loop_
_entity_poly.entity_id
_entity_poly.type
_entity_poly.pdbx_seq_one_letter_code
_entity_poly.pdbx_strand_id
1 'polypeptide(L)'
;MLPSNGGRLLNKSIRFVESWIGSLKVPQEVTDTASSVQNSENQGPVKPARLPKKKGAPSEATAMSRCCFAVGRIVEVRKHPESNKLYIEKIDLGPELNAFTNNEPRTILSGLQEFITEEDFLNRLVLVIANLKPRRVAGIVSDGMVMCASAERTPENSSSAGEAAREVVLLDIPAGSGVGERVVFEGHTASYEPVLKGKNAERFDEVMKEVCTNEKGEVCWKGIPFKTSAGVITASLCNAQIS
;
A
#
# COMPACT_ATOMS: atom_id res chain seq x y z
N MET A 1 32.07 42.43 6.52
CA MET A 1 31.20 42.59 5.34
C MET A 1 31.59 41.50 4.35
N LEU A 2 30.79 40.43 4.28
CA LEU A 2 31.02 39.27 3.41
C LEU A 2 30.39 39.50 2.03
N PRO A 3 30.94 38.89 0.96
CA PRO A 3 30.55 39.19 -0.41
C PRO A 3 29.31 38.41 -0.86
N SER A 4 28.62 39.00 -1.83
CA SER A 4 27.57 38.40 -2.64
C SER A 4 28.14 37.34 -3.59
N ASN A 5 27.49 36.17 -3.65
CA ASN A 5 27.61 35.27 -4.79
C ASN A 5 26.28 34.55 -4.98
N GLY A 6 25.41 35.15 -5.79
CA GLY A 6 24.18 34.55 -6.26
C GLY A 6 24.39 33.98 -7.66
N GLY A 7 23.91 32.76 -7.90
CA GLY A 7 23.63 32.30 -9.25
C GLY A 7 23.85 30.82 -9.53
N ARG A 8 22.73 30.16 -9.86
CA ARG A 8 22.58 28.96 -10.71
C ARG A 8 22.99 27.61 -10.13
N LEU A 9 22.01 26.86 -9.60
CA LEU A 9 21.91 25.41 -9.81
C LEU A 9 20.44 24.93 -9.67
N LEU A 10 19.60 25.20 -10.66
CA LEU A 10 18.33 24.50 -10.87
C LEU A 10 18.18 24.27 -12.37
N ASN A 11 18.69 23.14 -12.89
CA ASN A 11 18.26 22.57 -14.19
C ASN A 11 18.95 21.22 -14.53
N LYS A 12 18.99 20.23 -13.63
CA LYS A 12 19.54 18.90 -13.98
C LYS A 12 18.79 17.65 -13.49
N SER A 13 17.52 17.74 -13.06
CA SER A 13 16.83 16.54 -12.54
C SER A 13 15.42 16.30 -13.10
N ILE A 14 15.20 16.59 -14.38
CA ILE A 14 13.92 16.28 -15.08
C ILE A 14 14.05 15.07 -16.04
N ARG A 15 15.27 14.66 -16.44
CA ARG A 15 15.46 13.58 -17.43
C ARG A 15 15.16 12.17 -16.93
N PHE A 16 15.13 11.93 -15.61
CA PHE A 16 14.95 10.59 -15.07
C PHE A 16 13.48 10.12 -15.09
N VAL A 17 12.53 11.06 -14.96
CA VAL A 17 11.09 10.75 -14.88
C VAL A 17 10.49 10.48 -16.27
N GLU A 18 11.01 11.13 -17.32
CA GLU A 18 10.55 10.89 -18.70
C GLU A 18 11.11 9.59 -19.29
N SER A 19 12.35 9.21 -18.95
CA SER A 19 12.94 7.92 -19.32
C SER A 19 12.14 6.74 -18.74
N TRP A 20 11.64 6.90 -17.51
CA TRP A 20 10.82 5.89 -16.81
C TRP A 20 9.45 5.63 -17.49
N ILE A 21 8.84 6.64 -18.11
CA ILE A 21 7.56 6.47 -18.83
C ILE A 21 7.78 5.84 -20.22
N GLY A 22 8.90 6.14 -20.87
CA GLY A 22 9.23 5.62 -22.21
C GLY A 22 9.58 4.14 -22.24
N SER A 23 10.12 3.58 -21.17
CA SER A 23 10.59 2.18 -21.13
C SER A 23 9.48 1.13 -20.94
N LEU A 24 8.20 1.53 -20.85
CA LEU A 24 7.04 0.66 -20.62
C LEU A 24 6.31 0.22 -21.90
N LYS A 25 6.93 0.35 -23.07
CA LYS A 25 6.47 -0.32 -24.30
C LYS A 25 7.38 -1.51 -24.61
N VAL A 26 7.04 -2.67 -24.05
CA VAL A 26 7.46 -3.97 -24.59
C VAL A 26 6.26 -4.51 -25.38
N PRO A 27 6.34 -4.65 -26.71
CA PRO A 27 5.44 -5.52 -27.47
C PRO A 27 5.79 -6.99 -27.21
N GLN A 28 4.75 -7.81 -27.00
CA GLN A 28 4.85 -9.26 -26.91
C GLN A 28 5.27 -9.91 -28.25
N GLU A 29 5.90 -11.07 -28.11
CA GLU A 29 6.51 -11.97 -29.10
C GLU A 29 5.61 -12.42 -30.27
N VAL A 30 6.23 -12.81 -31.39
CA VAL A 30 5.93 -14.08 -32.08
C VAL A 30 7.08 -14.51 -33.00
N THR A 31 7.63 -15.70 -32.75
CA THR A 31 8.42 -16.49 -33.70
C THR A 31 7.51 -17.54 -34.35
N ASP A 32 7.19 -17.34 -35.63
CA ASP A 32 6.54 -18.34 -36.47
C ASP A 32 7.58 -19.03 -37.37
N THR A 33 7.67 -20.36 -37.32
CA THR A 33 8.07 -21.16 -38.48
C THR A 33 7.50 -22.58 -38.42
N ALA A 34 6.38 -22.73 -39.13
CA ALA A 34 6.01 -23.81 -40.07
C ALA A 34 6.20 -25.31 -39.71
N SER A 35 5.05 -25.96 -39.48
CA SER A 35 4.43 -27.05 -40.28
C SER A 35 5.13 -28.39 -40.54
N SER A 36 4.46 -29.49 -40.13
CA SER A 36 4.03 -30.67 -40.92
C SER A 36 3.63 -31.82 -39.95
N VAL A 37 2.71 -32.80 -40.16
CA VAL A 37 1.74 -33.21 -41.20
C VAL A 37 0.98 -34.46 -40.61
N GLN A 38 -0.36 -34.58 -40.81
CA GLN A 38 -1.22 -35.81 -40.92
C GLN A 38 -1.44 -36.77 -39.70
N ASN A 39 -2.54 -37.53 -39.51
CA ASN A 39 -3.90 -37.68 -40.10
C ASN A 39 -4.73 -38.75 -39.29
N SER A 40 -6.05 -38.83 -39.55
CA SER A 40 -7.03 -39.95 -39.35
C SER A 40 -7.67 -40.17 -37.95
N GLU A 41 -8.98 -39.90 -37.80
CA GLU A 41 -10.18 -40.81 -37.87
C GLU A 41 -10.47 -41.53 -36.53
N ASN A 42 -11.68 -41.76 -36.01
CA ASN A 42 -13.10 -41.51 -36.32
C ASN A 42 -13.93 -41.93 -35.06
N GLN A 43 -15.23 -41.58 -35.03
CA GLN A 43 -16.35 -42.16 -34.24
C GLN A 43 -16.84 -41.47 -32.94
N GLY A 44 -18.04 -40.87 -33.04
CA GLY A 44 -19.26 -41.36 -32.36
C GLY A 44 -19.56 -40.92 -30.91
N PRO A 45 -20.79 -40.44 -30.56
CA PRO A 45 -21.04 -39.66 -29.35
C PRO A 45 -21.59 -40.48 -28.17
N VAL A 46 -21.16 -40.19 -26.94
CA VAL A 46 -21.82 -40.64 -25.70
C VAL A 46 -21.91 -39.48 -24.70
N LYS A 47 -23.13 -39.00 -24.42
CA LYS A 47 -23.46 -38.26 -23.19
C LYS A 47 -23.63 -39.30 -22.06
N PRO A 48 -23.19 -39.01 -20.81
CA PRO A 48 -24.20 -38.49 -19.87
C PRO A 48 -23.67 -37.54 -18.77
N ALA A 49 -24.67 -36.94 -18.12
CA ALA A 49 -24.68 -36.52 -16.72
C ALA A 49 -23.86 -35.29 -16.29
N ARG A 50 -24.63 -34.20 -16.20
CA ARG A 50 -24.38 -32.93 -15.53
C ARG A 50 -24.20 -33.15 -14.01
N LEU A 51 -23.01 -32.90 -13.48
CA LEU A 51 -22.76 -32.70 -12.04
C LEU A 51 -22.65 -31.19 -11.75
N PRO A 52 -23.08 -30.73 -10.56
CA PRO A 52 -23.43 -29.34 -10.33
C PRO A 52 -22.17 -28.46 -10.31
N LYS A 53 -22.10 -27.47 -11.22
CA LYS A 53 -21.11 -26.41 -11.15
C LYS A 53 -21.36 -25.60 -9.88
N LYS A 54 -20.54 -25.80 -8.84
CA LYS A 54 -20.27 -24.77 -7.84
C LYS A 54 -19.85 -23.51 -8.62
N LYS A 55 -20.58 -22.42 -8.42
CA LYS A 55 -20.24 -21.11 -8.97
C LYS A 55 -18.93 -20.63 -8.33
N GLY A 56 -17.80 -21.04 -8.90
CA GLY A 56 -16.59 -20.22 -8.83
C GLY A 56 -16.80 -19.07 -9.80
N ALA A 57 -17.16 -17.89 -9.27
CA ALA A 57 -17.23 -16.68 -10.07
C ALA A 57 -15.83 -16.34 -10.60
N PRO A 58 -15.70 -15.78 -11.82
CA PRO A 58 -14.43 -15.30 -12.34
C PRO A 58 -13.94 -14.12 -11.51
N SER A 59 -12.65 -14.12 -11.14
CA SER A 59 -12.01 -13.03 -10.40
C SER A 59 -11.84 -11.79 -11.29
N GLU A 60 -12.84 -10.92 -11.34
CA GLU A 60 -12.60 -9.55 -11.78
C GLU A 60 -11.78 -8.83 -10.70
N ALA A 61 -10.60 -8.32 -11.08
CA ALA A 61 -9.77 -7.51 -10.20
C ALA A 61 -10.60 -6.33 -9.66
N THR A 62 -10.89 -6.36 -8.37
CA THR A 62 -11.67 -5.33 -7.69
C THR A 62 -10.81 -4.09 -7.44
N ALA A 63 -11.41 -2.96 -7.08
CA ALA A 63 -10.63 -1.76 -6.71
C ALA A 63 -9.61 -2.07 -5.59
N MET A 64 -10.04 -2.85 -4.59
CA MET A 64 -9.19 -3.28 -3.47
C MET A 64 -8.00 -4.16 -3.92
N SER A 65 -8.21 -5.11 -4.84
CA SER A 65 -7.13 -6.02 -5.25
C SER A 65 -6.00 -5.31 -6.01
N ARG A 66 -6.28 -4.14 -6.58
CA ARG A 66 -5.27 -3.29 -7.22
C ARG A 66 -4.42 -2.52 -6.22
N CYS A 67 -4.88 -2.35 -4.99
CA CYS A 67 -4.16 -1.67 -3.92
C CYS A 67 -3.10 -2.59 -3.32
N CYS A 68 -1.91 -2.06 -3.05
CA CYS A 68 -0.82 -2.81 -2.44
C CYS A 68 -0.66 -2.44 -0.97
N PHE A 69 -1.52 -2.99 -0.12
CA PHE A 69 -1.32 -2.94 1.32
C PHE A 69 -0.29 -3.99 1.73
N ALA A 70 0.79 -3.56 2.37
CA ALA A 70 1.89 -4.42 2.77
C ALA A 70 2.41 -4.07 4.15
N VAL A 71 2.91 -5.08 4.85
CA VAL A 71 3.56 -4.91 6.15
C VAL A 71 4.96 -4.33 5.92
N GLY A 72 5.25 -3.21 6.57
CA GLY A 72 6.57 -2.59 6.59
C GLY A 72 7.15 -2.56 7.99
N ARG A 73 8.48 -2.47 8.08
CA ARG A 73 9.19 -2.20 9.33
C ARG A 73 9.85 -0.85 9.24
N ILE A 74 9.61 -0.02 10.23
CA ILE A 74 10.26 1.28 10.35
C ILE A 74 11.69 1.06 10.84
N VAL A 75 12.67 1.39 10.02
CA VAL A 75 14.09 1.25 10.35
C VAL A 75 14.72 2.58 10.79
N GLU A 76 14.07 3.69 10.45
CA GLU A 76 14.51 5.03 10.85
C GLU A 76 13.31 5.97 10.96
N VAL A 77 13.33 6.84 11.97
CA VAL A 77 12.38 7.93 12.15
C VAL A 77 13.16 9.19 12.46
N ARG A 78 12.82 10.29 11.79
CA ARG A 78 13.38 11.61 12.09
C ARG A 78 12.29 12.65 12.06
N LYS A 79 12.35 13.63 12.96
CA LYS A 79 11.50 14.84 12.87
C LYS A 79 11.81 15.62 11.58
N HIS A 80 10.77 16.12 10.92
CA HIS A 80 10.97 17.00 9.78
C HIS A 80 11.60 18.33 10.23
N PRO A 81 12.69 18.82 9.61
CA PRO A 81 13.39 20.01 10.08
C PRO A 81 12.55 21.29 9.99
N GLU A 82 11.63 21.33 9.02
CA GLU A 82 10.77 22.50 8.76
C GLU A 82 9.31 22.30 9.20
N SER A 83 8.98 21.18 9.87
CA SER A 83 7.60 20.91 10.31
C SER A 83 7.56 20.16 11.63
N ASN A 84 6.78 20.68 12.57
CA ASN A 84 6.51 20.07 13.88
C ASN A 84 5.40 19.01 13.86
N LYS A 85 4.87 18.67 12.68
CA LYS A 85 3.80 17.66 12.52
C LYS A 85 4.26 16.42 11.79
N LEU A 86 5.33 16.54 11.02
CA LEU A 86 5.77 15.51 10.09
C LEU A 86 6.97 14.74 10.65
N TYR A 87 6.92 13.43 10.50
CA TYR A 87 8.09 12.57 10.52
C TYR A 87 8.56 12.29 9.09
N ILE A 88 9.84 11.93 9.00
CA ILE A 88 10.48 11.34 7.83
C ILE A 88 10.87 9.94 8.26
N GLU A 89 10.22 8.93 7.69
CA GLU A 89 10.47 7.53 8.00
C GLU A 89 11.25 6.84 6.89
N LYS A 90 12.13 5.91 7.26
CA LYS A 90 12.61 4.86 6.37
C LYS A 90 11.88 3.58 6.70
N ILE A 91 11.13 3.05 5.74
CA ILE A 91 10.31 1.86 5.93
C ILE A 91 10.79 0.78 4.97
N ASP A 92 11.26 -0.32 5.55
CA ASP A 92 11.60 -1.53 4.83
C ASP A 92 10.31 -2.29 4.50
N LEU A 93 10.04 -2.49 3.20
CA LEU A 93 8.91 -3.28 2.69
C LEU A 93 9.36 -4.61 2.09
N GLY A 94 10.57 -5.07 2.41
CA GLY A 94 11.10 -6.33 1.92
C GLY A 94 11.61 -6.26 0.47
N PRO A 95 12.28 -7.33 0.01
CA PRO A 95 13.04 -7.29 -1.25
C PRO A 95 12.15 -7.10 -2.48
N GLU A 96 10.94 -7.67 -2.50
CA GLU A 96 10.04 -7.55 -3.65
C GLU A 96 9.54 -6.10 -3.85
N LEU A 97 9.10 -5.45 -2.78
CA LEU A 97 8.58 -4.08 -2.85
C LEU A 97 9.69 -3.03 -2.85
N ASN A 98 10.88 -3.32 -2.30
CA ASN A 98 12.03 -2.44 -2.38
C ASN A 98 12.85 -2.63 -3.67
N ALA A 99 12.55 -3.63 -4.51
CA ALA A 99 13.24 -3.79 -5.80
C ALA A 99 13.18 -2.52 -6.67
N PHE A 100 12.09 -1.75 -6.56
CA PHE A 100 11.91 -0.45 -7.23
C PHE A 100 12.82 0.65 -6.68
N THR A 101 13.31 0.50 -5.45
CA THR A 101 14.20 1.42 -4.73
C THR A 101 15.61 0.84 -4.57
N ASN A 102 16.05 -0.03 -5.48
CA ASN A 102 17.37 -0.68 -5.42
C ASN A 102 17.62 -1.42 -4.09
N ASN A 103 16.58 -2.07 -3.57
CA ASN A 103 16.53 -2.77 -2.29
C ASN A 103 16.73 -1.89 -1.04
N GLU A 104 16.63 -0.57 -1.18
CA GLU A 104 16.68 0.36 -0.05
C GLU A 104 15.29 0.59 0.56
N PRO A 105 15.20 0.83 1.89
CA PRO A 105 13.98 1.26 2.54
C PRO A 105 13.39 2.53 1.92
N ARG A 106 12.06 2.56 1.80
CA ARG A 106 11.34 3.69 1.21
C ARG A 106 11.31 4.88 2.16
N THR A 107 11.45 6.08 1.61
CA THR A 107 11.19 7.32 2.37
C THR A 107 9.69 7.58 2.37
N ILE A 108 9.08 7.61 3.54
CA ILE A 108 7.68 7.98 3.73
C ILE A 108 7.64 9.18 4.69
N LEU A 109 6.65 10.05 4.51
CA LEU A 109 6.39 11.16 5.42
C LEU A 109 4.99 11.00 6.00
N SER A 110 4.89 11.00 7.34
CA SER A 110 3.63 10.88 8.06
C SER A 110 3.38 12.07 8.99
N GLY A 111 2.11 12.48 9.13
CA GLY A 111 1.66 13.54 10.02
C GLY A 111 1.43 13.08 11.46
N LEU A 112 2.35 12.29 12.01
CA LEU A 112 2.15 11.53 13.25
C LEU A 112 2.88 12.10 14.47
N GLN A 113 3.63 13.19 14.32
CA GLN A 113 4.46 13.74 15.39
C GLN A 113 3.69 14.24 16.61
N GLU A 114 2.44 14.69 16.41
CA GLU A 114 1.55 15.12 17.49
C GLU A 114 0.88 13.94 18.23
N PHE A 115 1.00 12.71 17.71
CA PHE A 115 0.25 11.54 18.19
C PHE A 115 1.15 10.42 18.72
N ILE A 116 2.33 10.24 18.13
CA ILE A 116 3.20 9.09 18.39
C ILE A 116 4.64 9.58 18.60
N THR A 117 5.30 9.03 19.62
CA THR A 117 6.70 9.35 19.91
C THR A 117 7.64 8.64 18.93
N GLU A 118 8.86 9.17 18.75
CA GLU A 118 9.86 8.51 17.89
C GLU A 118 10.21 7.10 18.39
N GLU A 119 10.20 6.90 19.70
CA GLU A 119 10.51 5.62 20.37
C GLU A 119 9.44 4.57 20.10
N ASP A 120 8.15 4.96 20.16
CA ASP A 120 7.03 4.06 19.87
C ASP A 120 6.93 3.71 18.37
N PHE A 121 7.49 4.56 17.51
CA PHE A 121 7.39 4.41 16.07
C PHE A 121 8.55 3.62 15.46
N LEU A 122 9.76 3.78 16.01
CA LEU A 122 10.96 3.08 15.54
C LEU A 122 10.84 1.56 15.74
N ASN A 123 11.32 0.78 14.78
CA ASN A 123 11.25 -0.70 14.76
C ASN A 123 9.84 -1.30 14.79
N ARG A 124 8.78 -0.48 14.76
CA ARG A 124 7.41 -0.97 14.73
C ARG A 124 7.08 -1.55 13.35
N LEU A 125 6.28 -2.61 13.35
CA LEU A 125 5.58 -3.06 12.15
C LEU A 125 4.40 -2.12 11.88
N VAL A 126 4.23 -1.76 10.62
CA VAL A 126 3.17 -0.85 10.15
C VAL A 126 2.54 -1.38 8.88
N LEU A 127 1.29 -1.01 8.63
CA LEU A 127 0.65 -1.25 7.34
C LEU A 127 0.92 -0.07 6.42
N VAL A 128 1.40 -0.33 5.22
CA VAL A 128 1.73 0.69 4.21
C VAL A 128 0.98 0.42 2.93
N ILE A 129 0.40 1.46 2.32
CA ILE A 129 -0.01 1.41 0.92
C ILE A 129 1.19 1.76 0.03
N ALA A 130 1.75 0.74 -0.61
CA ALA A 130 3.06 0.79 -1.28
C ALA A 130 3.00 1.08 -2.79
N ASN A 131 1.82 1.28 -3.37
CA ASN A 131 1.68 1.54 -4.81
C ASN A 131 0.95 2.85 -5.13
N LEU A 132 0.94 3.81 -4.20
CA LEU A 132 0.55 5.18 -4.52
C LEU A 132 1.60 5.84 -5.43
N LYS A 133 1.17 6.83 -6.21
CA LYS A 133 2.13 7.67 -6.94
C LYS A 133 2.97 8.47 -5.92
N PRO A 134 4.31 8.43 -6.01
CA PRO A 134 5.17 9.23 -5.15
C PRO A 134 4.80 10.71 -5.21
N ARG A 135 4.72 11.36 -4.05
CA ARG A 135 4.26 12.74 -3.91
C ARG A 135 5.21 13.56 -3.05
N ARG A 136 5.38 14.84 -3.37
CA ARG A 136 6.18 15.75 -2.56
C ARG A 136 5.36 16.23 -1.38
N VAL A 137 5.87 16.01 -0.17
CA VAL A 137 5.30 16.48 1.10
C VAL A 137 6.39 17.32 1.76
N ALA A 138 6.10 18.59 2.03
CA ALA A 138 7.07 19.53 2.60
C ALA A 138 8.45 19.52 1.90
N GLY A 139 8.46 19.39 0.56
CA GLY A 139 9.68 19.40 -0.26
C GLY A 139 10.35 18.03 -0.47
N ILE A 140 10.06 17.03 0.37
CA ILE A 140 10.64 15.67 0.29
C ILE A 140 9.67 14.73 -0.44
N VAL A 141 10.20 13.80 -1.24
CA VAL A 141 9.38 12.79 -1.92
C VAL A 141 9.01 11.69 -0.91
N SER A 142 7.70 11.50 -0.71
CA SER A 142 7.11 10.40 0.04
C SER A 142 6.63 9.32 -0.93
N ASP A 143 7.13 8.10 -0.77
CA ASP A 143 6.84 6.92 -1.61
C ASP A 143 5.99 5.90 -0.86
N GLY A 144 4.80 6.33 -0.46
CA GLY A 144 3.82 5.52 0.23
C GLY A 144 3.02 6.34 1.24
N MET A 145 2.24 5.62 2.04
CA MET A 145 1.51 6.17 3.18
C MET A 145 1.38 5.09 4.24
N VAL A 146 1.70 5.43 5.49
CA VAL A 146 1.45 4.59 6.67
C VAL A 146 -0.03 4.69 7.01
N MET A 147 -0.69 3.55 7.25
CA MET A 147 -2.10 3.50 7.62
C MET A 147 -2.24 3.57 9.13
N CYS A 148 -3.17 4.42 9.58
CA CYS A 148 -3.52 4.59 10.99
C CYS A 148 -5.04 4.55 11.17
N ALA A 149 -5.49 4.21 12.38
CA ALA A 149 -6.87 4.43 12.76
C ALA A 149 -7.01 5.82 13.39
N SER A 150 -8.09 6.52 13.06
CA SER A 150 -8.39 7.81 13.65
C SER A 150 -9.87 7.98 13.96
N ALA A 151 -10.14 8.66 15.07
CA ALA A 151 -11.49 8.98 15.52
C ALA A 151 -11.53 10.42 16.05
N GLU A 152 -12.70 11.04 15.99
CA GLU A 152 -12.93 12.27 16.73
C GLU A 152 -12.79 11.99 18.22
N ARG A 153 -12.14 12.92 18.93
CA ARG A 153 -11.96 12.76 20.36
C ARG A 153 -13.27 13.06 21.06
N THR A 154 -13.72 12.09 21.84
CA THR A 154 -14.85 12.21 22.74
C THR A 154 -14.38 11.98 24.18
N PRO A 155 -15.13 12.46 25.19
CA PRO A 155 -14.75 12.26 26.59
C PRO A 155 -14.49 10.77 26.93
N GLU A 156 -15.22 9.86 26.30
CA GLU A 156 -15.15 8.42 26.53
C GLU A 156 -13.98 7.68 25.88
N ASN A 157 -13.37 8.22 24.81
CA ASN A 157 -12.22 7.60 24.13
C ASN A 157 -10.88 8.28 24.46
N SER A 158 -10.87 9.38 25.22
CA SER A 158 -9.66 10.14 25.53
C SER A 158 -8.72 9.42 26.52
N SER A 159 -7.92 8.49 25.99
CA SER A 159 -6.91 7.75 26.74
C SER A 159 -5.61 8.55 26.98
N SER A 160 -5.43 9.68 26.27
CA SER A 160 -4.22 10.50 26.28
C SER A 160 -4.51 11.97 26.58
N ALA A 161 -3.68 12.57 27.45
CA ALA A 161 -3.74 13.97 27.89
C ALA A 161 -3.29 15.01 26.84
N GLY A 162 -3.56 14.76 25.56
CA GLY A 162 -3.23 15.69 24.47
C GLY A 162 -4.33 16.73 24.24
N GLU A 163 -4.03 17.81 23.52
CA GLU A 163 -5.00 18.86 23.12
C GLU A 163 -5.62 18.63 21.72
N ALA A 164 -5.19 17.60 20.98
CA ALA A 164 -5.65 17.35 19.61
C ALA A 164 -7.17 17.06 19.52
N ALA A 165 -7.86 17.62 18.53
CA ALA A 165 -9.30 17.41 18.34
C ALA A 165 -9.67 15.96 17.91
N ARG A 166 -8.68 15.15 17.55
CA ARG A 166 -8.84 13.77 17.12
C ARG A 166 -7.79 12.88 17.77
N GLU A 167 -8.11 11.62 17.95
CA GLU A 167 -7.17 10.58 18.36
C GLU A 167 -6.71 9.81 17.13
N VAL A 168 -5.41 9.49 17.06
CA VAL A 168 -4.81 8.72 15.98
C VAL A 168 -3.92 7.65 16.60
N VAL A 169 -4.13 6.40 16.22
CA VAL A 169 -3.36 5.25 16.69
C VAL A 169 -2.79 4.46 15.52
N LEU A 170 -1.61 3.90 15.72
CA LEU A 170 -1.04 2.95 14.78
C LEU A 170 -1.87 1.67 14.76
N LEU A 171 -1.90 1.01 13.61
CA LEU A 171 -2.47 -0.33 13.51
C LEU A 171 -1.54 -1.33 14.18
N ASP A 172 -2.14 -2.32 14.84
CA ASP A 172 -1.45 -3.44 15.48
C ASP A 172 -1.35 -4.59 14.48
N ILE A 173 -0.14 -4.78 13.97
CA ILE A 173 0.19 -5.86 13.05
C ILE A 173 0.51 -7.11 13.88
N PRO A 174 -0.13 -8.27 13.59
CA PRO A 174 0.12 -9.51 14.32
C PRO A 174 1.61 -9.88 14.38
N ALA A 175 2.07 -10.26 15.56
CA ALA A 175 3.43 -10.74 15.75
C ALA A 175 3.68 -11.97 14.86
N GLY A 176 4.75 -11.93 14.07
CA GLY A 176 5.09 -12.97 13.09
C GLY A 176 4.71 -12.62 11.64
N SER A 177 4.02 -11.51 11.40
CA SER A 177 3.80 -11.01 10.03
C SER A 177 5.13 -10.69 9.35
N GLY A 178 5.30 -11.15 8.11
CA GLY A 178 6.53 -10.93 7.36
C GLY A 178 6.68 -9.49 6.88
N VAL A 179 7.89 -8.96 6.86
CA VAL A 179 8.14 -7.66 6.20
C VAL A 179 8.04 -7.84 4.68
N GLY A 180 7.27 -6.96 4.05
CA GLY A 180 6.86 -7.05 2.65
C GLY A 180 5.66 -7.96 2.39
N GLU A 181 5.14 -8.60 3.44
CA GLU A 181 3.94 -9.43 3.30
C GLU A 181 2.76 -8.56 2.90
N ARG A 182 2.11 -8.94 1.79
CA ARG A 182 0.92 -8.26 1.30
C ARG A 182 -0.32 -8.75 2.02
N VAL A 183 -1.21 -7.81 2.37
CA VAL A 183 -2.55 -8.15 2.84
C VAL A 183 -3.36 -8.66 1.66
N VAL A 184 -3.85 -9.89 1.76
CA VAL A 184 -4.68 -10.54 0.74
C VAL A 184 -6.10 -10.68 1.28
N PHE A 185 -7.08 -10.25 0.49
CA PHE A 185 -8.49 -10.39 0.85
C PHE A 185 -9.07 -11.64 0.18
N GLU A 186 -9.89 -12.38 0.91
CA GLU A 186 -10.57 -13.57 0.39
C GLU A 186 -11.38 -13.20 -0.86
N GLY A 187 -11.11 -13.90 -1.98
CA GLY A 187 -11.74 -13.61 -3.28
C GLY A 187 -11.08 -12.49 -4.11
N HIS A 188 -10.02 -11.86 -3.61
CA HIS A 188 -9.34 -10.72 -4.24
C HIS A 188 -7.83 -10.96 -4.38
N THR A 189 -7.46 -12.11 -4.94
CA THR A 189 -6.05 -12.55 -5.10
C THR A 189 -5.39 -12.04 -6.37
N ALA A 190 -6.00 -11.08 -7.08
CA ALA A 190 -5.42 -10.53 -8.30
C ALA A 190 -4.09 -9.81 -8.02
N SER A 191 -3.21 -9.76 -9.02
CA SER A 191 -1.98 -8.96 -8.94
C SER A 191 -2.33 -7.49 -8.70
N TYR A 192 -1.54 -6.83 -7.86
CA TYR A 192 -1.63 -5.38 -7.69
C TYR A 192 -1.00 -4.67 -8.88
N GLU A 193 -1.38 -3.39 -9.03
CA GLU A 193 -0.76 -2.50 -10.00
C GLU A 193 0.56 -1.95 -9.43
N PRO A 194 1.65 -1.87 -10.23
CA PRO A 194 2.91 -1.30 -9.73
C PRO A 194 2.77 0.13 -9.20
N VAL A 195 1.93 0.95 -9.86
CA VAL A 195 1.60 2.32 -9.43
C VAL A 195 0.14 2.63 -9.78
N LEU A 196 -0.65 3.06 -8.79
CA LEU A 196 -2.02 3.54 -8.97
C LEU A 196 -2.02 4.87 -9.73
N LYS A 197 -2.58 4.87 -10.94
CA LYS A 197 -2.68 6.04 -11.83
C LYS A 197 -4.11 6.22 -12.35
N GLY A 198 -4.52 7.47 -12.60
CA GLY A 198 -5.82 7.82 -13.18
C GLY A 198 -6.99 7.22 -12.39
N LYS A 199 -7.90 6.52 -13.08
CA LYS A 199 -9.09 5.88 -12.50
C LYS A 199 -8.78 4.90 -11.36
N ASN A 200 -7.59 4.32 -11.31
CA ASN A 200 -7.20 3.41 -10.23
C ASN A 200 -6.87 4.16 -8.92
N ALA A 201 -6.35 5.39 -9.03
CA ALA A 201 -6.14 6.25 -7.86
C ALA A 201 -7.46 6.81 -7.31
N GLU A 202 -8.39 7.22 -8.19
CA GLU A 202 -9.74 7.64 -7.80
C GLU A 202 -10.48 6.52 -7.05
N ARG A 203 -10.35 5.28 -7.54
CA ARG A 203 -10.90 4.09 -6.88
C ARG A 203 -10.25 3.78 -5.54
N PHE A 204 -8.97 4.13 -5.34
CA PHE A 204 -8.35 3.99 -4.03
C PHE A 204 -9.01 4.93 -3.01
N ASP A 205 -9.28 6.18 -3.39
CA ASP A 205 -9.99 7.12 -2.52
C ASP A 205 -11.41 6.65 -2.18
N GLU A 206 -12.09 5.97 -3.12
CA GLU A 206 -13.38 5.32 -2.86
C GLU A 206 -13.25 4.13 -1.90
N VAL A 207 -12.24 3.27 -2.10
CA VAL A 207 -11.96 2.14 -1.23
C VAL A 207 -11.69 2.61 0.20
N MET A 208 -10.84 3.62 0.39
CA MET A 208 -10.48 4.11 1.72
C MET A 208 -11.64 4.71 2.51
N LYS A 209 -12.70 5.21 1.84
CA LYS A 209 -13.94 5.64 2.52
C LYS A 209 -14.69 4.49 3.18
N GLU A 210 -14.44 3.26 2.72
CA GLU A 210 -15.10 2.04 3.20
C GLU A 210 -14.18 1.22 4.13
N VAL A 211 -12.95 1.68 4.39
CA VAL A 211 -12.02 1.03 5.32
C VAL A 211 -12.18 1.64 6.70
N CYS A 212 -12.57 0.82 7.67
CA CYS A 212 -12.76 1.22 9.07
C CYS A 212 -12.41 0.06 10.00
N THR A 213 -12.24 0.35 11.29
CA THR A 213 -12.24 -0.71 12.31
C THR A 213 -13.67 -1.09 12.67
N ASN A 214 -13.91 -2.35 13.02
CA ASN A 214 -15.20 -2.81 13.54
C ASN A 214 -15.30 -2.65 15.07
N GLU A 215 -16.37 -3.18 15.67
CA GLU A 215 -16.59 -3.14 17.13
C GLU A 215 -15.50 -3.85 17.95
N LYS A 216 -14.75 -4.77 17.34
CA LYS A 216 -13.63 -5.49 17.94
C LYS A 216 -12.28 -4.83 17.67
N GLY A 217 -12.26 -3.70 16.96
CA GLY A 217 -11.03 -3.03 16.53
C GLY A 217 -10.36 -3.68 15.31
N GLU A 218 -10.96 -4.66 14.65
CA GLU A 218 -10.38 -5.30 13.46
C GLU A 218 -10.51 -4.37 12.25
N VAL A 219 -9.40 -4.17 11.53
CA VAL A 219 -9.38 -3.33 10.32
C VAL A 219 -10.09 -4.07 9.20
N CYS A 220 -11.13 -3.47 8.64
CA CYS A 220 -12.02 -4.10 7.69
C CYS A 220 -12.30 -3.19 6.49
N TRP A 221 -12.47 -3.81 5.31
CA TRP A 221 -13.06 -3.16 4.14
C TRP A 221 -14.39 -3.86 3.81
N LYS A 222 -15.51 -3.14 3.86
CA LYS A 222 -16.87 -3.73 3.71
C LYS A 222 -17.11 -4.94 4.63
N GLY A 223 -16.54 -4.92 5.84
CA GLY A 223 -16.62 -6.03 6.79
C GLY A 223 -15.65 -7.20 6.50
N ILE A 224 -14.86 -7.15 5.43
CA ILE A 224 -13.80 -8.12 5.16
C ILE A 224 -12.54 -7.68 5.91
N PRO A 225 -12.03 -8.46 6.87
CA PRO A 225 -10.88 -8.08 7.68
C PRO A 225 -9.57 -8.12 6.88
N PHE A 226 -8.66 -7.20 7.21
CA PHE A 226 -7.28 -7.20 6.73
C PHE A 226 -6.52 -8.31 7.43
N LYS A 227 -6.07 -9.31 6.68
CA LYS A 227 -5.36 -10.49 7.20
C LYS A 227 -3.95 -10.58 6.66
N THR A 228 -3.05 -10.97 7.54
CA THR A 228 -1.72 -11.50 7.25
C THR A 228 -1.72 -13.01 7.52
N SER A 229 -0.61 -13.66 7.23
CA SER A 229 -0.29 -15.05 7.55
C SER A 229 -0.30 -15.32 9.06
N ALA A 230 -0.04 -14.29 9.87
CA ALA A 230 0.02 -14.38 11.33
C ALA A 230 -1.30 -13.98 12.03
N GLY A 231 -2.23 -13.32 11.33
CA GLY A 231 -3.54 -12.97 11.90
C GLY A 231 -4.22 -11.76 11.29
N VAL A 232 -5.27 -11.28 11.95
CA VAL A 232 -6.02 -10.07 11.56
C VAL A 232 -5.33 -8.82 12.09
N ILE A 233 -5.23 -7.78 11.28
CA ILE A 233 -4.73 -6.46 11.70
C ILE A 233 -5.82 -5.75 12.51
N THR A 234 -5.45 -5.21 13.67
CA THR A 234 -6.36 -4.53 14.60
C THR A 234 -5.90 -3.11 14.90
N ALA A 235 -6.71 -2.35 15.64
CA ALA A 235 -6.31 -1.12 16.31
C ALA A 235 -7.09 -0.98 17.62
N SER A 236 -6.55 -0.18 18.55
CA SER A 236 -7.22 0.10 19.82
C SER A 236 -8.52 0.92 19.68
N LEU A 237 -8.65 1.69 18.59
CA LEU A 237 -9.87 2.44 18.30
C LEU A 237 -10.87 1.56 17.54
N CYS A 238 -12.04 1.33 18.13
CA CYS A 238 -13.17 0.64 17.49
C CYS A 238 -14.04 1.61 16.68
N ASN A 239 -14.68 1.12 15.61
CA ASN A 239 -15.55 1.92 14.73
C ASN A 239 -14.89 3.20 14.19
N ALA A 240 -13.57 3.18 14.02
CA ALA A 240 -12.74 4.30 13.64
C ALA A 240 -12.42 4.27 12.16
N GLN A 241 -12.18 5.45 11.58
CA GLN A 241 -11.80 5.58 10.18
C GLN A 241 -10.32 5.21 10.00
N ILE A 242 -9.99 4.50 8.91
CA ILE A 242 -8.60 4.27 8.52
C ILE A 242 -8.16 5.34 7.51
N SER A 243 -6.97 5.90 7.73
CA SER A 243 -6.35 6.93 6.87
C SER A 243 -4.86 6.74 6.72
#